data_AF-A0A3D0H5D7-F1
#
_entry.id   AF-A0A3D0H5D7-F1
#
_cell.length_a   1.000
_cell.length_b   1.000
_cell.length_c   1.000
_cell.angle_alpha   90.00
_cell.angle_beta   90.00
_cell.angle_gamma   90.00
#
_symmetry.space_group_name_H-M   'P 1'
#
loop_
_entity.id
_entity.type
_entity.pdbx_description
1 polymer ?
#
loop_
_entity_poly.entity_id
_entity_poly.type
_entity_poly.pdbx_seq_one_letter_code
_entity_poly.pdbx_strand_id
1 'polypeptide(L)' 'VEKAGLIKFDFLGLRNLTVINSAVQLIRKNHGVNLNMAELPLDDQDTYALLARADTMGVFQLESNGMRGYLERLRPETFA' A
#
# COMPACT_ATOMS: atom_id res chain seq x y z
N VAL A 1 -2.88 -31.06 13.18
CA VAL A 1 -2.91 -29.89 14.07
C VAL A 1 -4.31 -29.26 14.15
N GLU A 2 -5.02 -29.02 13.04
CA GLU A 2 -6.41 -28.51 13.07
C GLU A 2 -7.46 -29.43 13.72
N LYS A 3 -7.31 -30.76 13.60
CA LYS A 3 -8.28 -31.73 14.15
C LYS A 3 -8.24 -31.91 15.68
N ALA A 4 -7.39 -31.17 16.40
CA ALA A 4 -7.16 -31.35 17.84
C ALA A 4 -7.70 -30.22 18.73
N GLY A 5 -8.49 -29.28 18.20
CA GLY A 5 -9.03 -28.16 18.99
C GLY A 5 -7.98 -27.13 19.44
N LEU A 6 -6.82 -27.11 18.78
CA LEU A 6 -5.75 -26.15 19.04
C LEU A 6 -5.96 -24.87 18.24
N ILE A 7 -5.80 -23.73 18.90
CA ILE A 7 -5.84 -22.41 18.25
C ILE A 7 -4.58 -22.24 17.41
N LYS A 8 -4.77 -22.07 16.10
CA LYS A 8 -3.69 -21.77 15.17
C LYS A 8 -3.59 -20.25 14.99
N PHE A 9 -2.40 -19.71 15.21
CA PHE A 9 -2.06 -18.34 14.86
C PHE A 9 -1.14 -18.35 13.64
N ASP A 10 -1.42 -17.49 12.67
CA ASP A 10 -0.54 -17.23 11.54
C ASP A 10 0.10 -15.85 11.72
N PHE A 11 1.42 -15.83 11.89
CA PHE A 11 2.20 -14.60 11.93
C PHE A 11 2.87 -14.40 10.57
N LEU A 12 2.45 -13.37 9.84
CA LEU A 12 2.94 -13.07 8.51
C LEU A 12 3.96 -11.93 8.57
N GLY A 13 5.20 -12.21 8.16
CA GLY A 13 6.22 -11.18 7.96
C GLY A 13 6.05 -10.53 6.60
N LEU A 14 5.36 -9.39 6.53
CA LEU A 14 5.13 -8.68 5.26
C LEU A 14 6.18 -7.59 5.03
N ARG A 15 6.95 -7.74 3.93
CA ARG A 15 8.02 -6.79 3.57
C ARG A 15 7.49 -5.37 3.30
N ASN A 16 6.27 -5.24 2.76
CA ASN A 16 5.66 -3.93 2.49
C ASN A 16 5.49 -3.10 3.77
N LEU A 17 5.15 -3.72 4.91
CA LEU A 17 5.01 -3.05 6.20
C LEU A 17 6.36 -2.48 6.67
N THR A 18 7.46 -3.20 6.46
CA THR A 18 8.82 -2.70 6.76
C THR A 18 9.17 -1.50 5.89
N VAL A 19 8.83 -1.53 4.60
CA VAL A 19 9.07 -0.41 3.67
C VAL A 19 8.25 0.82 4.09
N ILE A 20 6.96 0.65 4.37
CA ILE A 20 6.07 1.73 4.83
C ILE A 20 6.61 2.35 6.13
N ASN A 21 6.97 1.53 7.12
CA ASN A 21 7.51 2.03 8.39
C ASN A 21 8.81 2.84 8.18
N SER A 22 9.69 2.37 7.29
CA SER A 22 10.92 3.09 6.95
C SER A 22 10.63 4.43 6.27
N ALA A 23 9.65 4.47 5.35
CA ALA A 23 9.22 5.70 4.69
C ALA A 23 8.67 6.73 5.69
N VAL A 24 7.79 6.30 6.60
CA VAL A 24 7.24 7.18 7.66
C VAL A 24 8.35 7.75 8.56
N GLN A 25 9.33 6.93 8.94
CA GLN A 25 10.48 7.40 9.72
C GLN A 25 11.32 8.44 8.97
N LEU A 26 11.56 8.23 7.67
CA LEU A 26 12.29 9.19 6.83
C LEU A 26 11.52 10.50 6.66
N ILE A 27 10.21 10.44 6.45
CA ILE A 27 9.35 11.62 6.33
C ILE A 27 9.41 12.45 7.62
N ARG A 28 9.29 11.80 8.78
CA ARG A 28 9.42 12.46 10.08
C ARG A 28 10.79 13.10 10.26
N LYS A 29 11.87 12.40 9.90
CA LYS A 29 13.24 12.90 10.03
C LYS A 29 13.51 14.10 9.13
N ASN A 30 13.04 14.07 7.89
CA ASN A 30 13.41 15.05 6.86
C ASN A 30 12.45 16.25 6.82
N HIS A 31 11.18 16.05 7.18
CA HIS A 31 10.14 17.08 7.06
C HIS A 31 9.47 17.42 8.39
N GLY A 32 9.80 16.73 9.49
CA GLY A 32 9.16 16.95 10.80
C GLY A 32 7.69 16.51 10.87
N VAL A 33 7.17 15.89 9.80
CA VAL A 33 5.76 15.47 9.71
C VAL A 33 5.59 14.13 10.41
N ASN A 34 4.66 14.07 11.36
CA ASN A 34 4.29 12.83 12.03
C ASN A 34 3.03 12.25 11.38
N LEU A 35 3.18 11.19 10.59
CA LEU A 35 2.07 10.55 9.87
C LEU A 35 1.41 9.47 10.73
N ASN A 36 0.09 9.53 10.83
CA ASN A 36 -0.72 8.42 11.33
C ASN A 36 -1.32 7.65 10.15
N MET A 37 -0.78 6.47 9.87
CA MET A 37 -1.20 5.63 8.73
C MET A 37 -2.69 5.22 8.79
N ALA A 38 -3.27 5.13 10.00
CA ALA A 38 -4.66 4.74 10.18
C ALA A 38 -5.66 5.87 9.88
N GLU A 39 -5.18 7.11 9.74
CA GLU A 39 -5.99 8.31 9.54
C GLU A 39 -5.78 8.93 8.16
N LEU A 40 -5.04 8.27 7.27
CA LEU A 40 -4.84 8.78 5.91
C LEU A 40 -6.17 8.82 5.15
N PRO A 41 -6.45 9.91 4.41
CA PRO A 41 -7.62 9.99 3.56
C PRO A 41 -7.52 8.95 2.44
N LEU A 42 -8.67 8.36 2.07
CA LEU A 42 -8.75 7.37 0.99
C LEU A 42 -9.20 7.99 -0.35
N ASP A 43 -9.42 9.30 -0.39
CA ASP A 43 -9.91 10.09 -1.52
C ASP A 43 -8.84 11.07 -2.06
N ASP A 44 -7.57 10.82 -1.76
CA ASP A 44 -6.45 11.66 -2.20
C ASP A 44 -6.28 11.65 -3.74
N GLN A 45 -6.58 12.79 -4.37
CA GLN A 45 -6.59 12.93 -5.83
C GLN A 45 -5.22 12.68 -6.47
N ASP A 46 -4.14 13.10 -5.81
CA ASP A 46 -2.78 12.93 -6.33
C ASP A 46 -2.37 11.45 -6.36
N THR A 47 -2.81 10.68 -5.36
CA THR A 47 -2.66 9.22 -5.32
C THR A 47 -3.40 8.56 -6.49
N TYR A 48 -4.66 8.93 -6.75
CA TYR A 48 -5.40 8.38 -7.91
C TYR A 48 -4.81 8.82 -9.24
N ALA A 49 -4.33 10.05 -9.35
CA ALA A 49 -3.62 10.52 -10.53
C ALA A 49 -2.33 9.71 -10.79
N LEU A 50 -1.66 9.20 -9.75
CA LEU A 50 -0.53 8.28 -9.84
C LEU A 50 -0.91 6.89 -10.34
N LEU A 51 -2.02 6.36 -9.83
CA LEU A 51 -2.53 5.07 -10.27
C LEU A 51 -3.05 5.13 -11.71
N ALA A 52 -3.76 6.20 -12.09
CA ALA A 52 -4.33 6.38 -13.42
C ALA A 52 -3.27 6.53 -14.54
N ARG A 53 -2.08 7.04 -14.20
CA ARG A 53 -0.92 7.08 -15.11
C ARG A 53 -0.08 5.79 -15.07
N ALA A 54 -0.52 4.78 -14.32
CA ALA A 54 0.17 3.51 -14.08
C ALA A 54 1.63 3.63 -13.62
N ASP A 55 1.94 4.72 -12.92
CA ASP A 55 3.25 5.01 -12.34
C ASP A 55 3.40 4.28 -10.99
N THR A 56 3.30 2.95 -11.04
CA THR A 56 3.16 2.09 -9.86
C THR A 56 4.42 1.31 -9.53
N MET A 57 5.60 1.76 -9.95
CA MET A 57 6.85 1.15 -9.54
C MET A 57 7.03 1.31 -8.02
N GLY A 58 7.19 0.20 -7.30
CA GLY A 58 7.27 0.20 -5.83
C GLY A 58 5.92 0.26 -5.11
N VAL A 59 4.79 0.27 -5.84
CA VAL A 59 3.45 0.26 -5.24
C VAL A 59 2.99 -1.17 -5.06
N PHE A 60 2.78 -1.57 -3.81
CA PHE A 60 2.42 -2.94 -3.44
C PHE A 60 1.24 -3.48 -4.28
N GLN A 61 1.37 -4.72 -4.77
CA GLN A 61 0.42 -5.43 -5.67
C GLN A 61 0.26 -4.85 -7.08
N LEU A 62 0.70 -3.61 -7.34
CA LEU A 62 0.40 -2.90 -8.60
C LEU A 62 1.58 -2.81 -9.57
N GLU A 63 2.71 -3.47 -9.28
CA GLU A 63 3.94 -3.33 -10.07
C GLU A 63 3.95 -4.11 -11.39
N SER A 64 3.17 -5.18 -11.51
CA SER A 64 3.25 -6.08 -12.67
C SER A 64 2.81 -5.38 -13.96
N ASN A 65 3.41 -5.75 -15.10
CA ASN A 65 3.07 -5.17 -16.40
C ASN A 65 1.58 -5.31 -16.74
N GLY A 66 0.98 -6.46 -16.42
CA GLY A 66 -0.45 -6.69 -16.63
C GLY A 66 -1.32 -5.77 -15.78
N MET A 67 -0.94 -5.55 -14.53
CA MET A 67 -1.66 -4.65 -13.62
C MET A 67 -1.52 -3.19 -14.04
N ARG A 68 -0.33 -2.77 -14.47
CA ARG A 68 -0.12 -1.42 -15.03
C ARG A 68 -1.00 -1.16 -16.24
N GLY A 69 -1.00 -2.08 -17.22
CA GLY A 69 -1.87 -1.96 -18.39
C GLY A 69 -3.36 -1.99 -18.04
N TYR A 70 -3.75 -2.66 -16.95
CA TYR A 70 -5.11 -2.59 -16.42
C TYR A 70 -5.42 -1.22 -15.82
N LEU A 71 -4.52 -0.64 -15.01
CA LEU A 71 -4.69 0.67 -14.40
C LEU A 71 -4.79 1.81 -15.43
N GLU A 72 -4.01 1.77 -16.50
CA GLU A 72 -4.10 2.76 -17.60
C GLU A 72 -5.50 2.79 -18.24
N ARG A 73 -6.17 1.63 -18.30
CA ARG A 73 -7.51 1.48 -18.87
C ARG A 73 -8.61 1.82 -17.86
N LEU A 74 -8.43 1.37 -16.62
CA LEU A 74 -9.40 1.56 -15.55
C LEU A 74 -9.51 3.03 -15.14
N ARG A 75 -8.36 3.72 -15.03
CA ARG A 75 -8.23 5.08 -14.49
C ARG A 75 -8.99 5.24 -13.16
N PRO A 76 -8.50 4.61 -12.08
CA PRO A 76 -9.22 4.60 -10.80
C PRO A 76 -9.33 6.02 -10.22
N GLU A 77 -10.49 6.33 -9.65
CA GLU A 77 -10.78 7.63 -9.01
C GLU A 77 -11.23 7.47 -7.54
N THR A 78 -11.50 6.23 -7.10
CA THR A 78 -12.01 5.90 -5.77
C THR A 78 -11.41 4.60 -5.24
N PHE A 79 -11.53 4.38 -3.93
CA PHE A 79 -10.94 3.23 -3.24
C PHE A 79 -11.75 1.94 -3.39
N ALA A 80 -13.08 2.08 -3.53
CA ALA A 80 -14.05 0.98 -3.56
C ALA A 80 -14.43 0.57 -4.99
#